data_AF-T1XML7-F1
#
_entry.id   AF-T1XML7-F1
#
_cell.length_a   1.000
_cell.length_b   1.000
_cell.length_c   1.000
_cell.angle_alpha   90.00
_cell.angle_beta   90.00
_cell.angle_gamma   90.00
#
_symmetry.space_group_name_H-M   'P 1'
#
loop_
_entity.id
_entity.type
_entity.pdbx_description
1 polymer ?
#
loop_
_entity_poly.entity_id
_entity_poly.type
_entity_poly.pdbx_seq_one_letter_code
_entity_poly.pdbx_strand_id
1 'polypeptide(L)'
;MIASGTHTTSLLMGLTATHFAKKGNVLGINFSVDLLRPVLASETVLIEWSVSSIAARPKGGSIIELQGCMKGSDDRTRVLAHGTVLLTASE
;
A
#
# COMPACT_ATOMS: atom_id res chain seq x y z
N MET A 1 10.11 15.04 16.54
CA MET A 1 10.88 14.06 15.72
C MET A 1 10.02 13.62 14.56
N ILE A 2 10.57 13.57 13.34
CA ILE A 2 9.87 13.13 12.12
C ILE A 2 10.13 11.63 11.93
N ALA A 3 9.11 10.86 11.57
CA ALA A 3 9.26 9.45 11.22
C ALA A 3 10.05 9.30 9.90
N SER A 4 10.90 8.28 9.80
CA SER A 4 11.60 8.00 8.55
C SER A 4 10.60 7.73 7.41
N GLY A 5 10.86 8.29 6.22
CA GLY A 5 10.06 7.98 5.03
C GLY A 5 10.01 6.48 4.74
N THR A 6 11.12 5.76 4.96
CA THR A 6 11.15 4.29 4.80
C THR A 6 10.28 3.57 5.82
N HIS A 7 10.13 4.11 7.04
CA HIS A 7 9.23 3.55 8.04
C HIS A 7 7.76 3.74 7.64
N THR A 8 7.39 4.92 7.13
CA THR A 8 6.02 5.14 6.64
C THR A 8 5.69 4.28 5.42
N THR A 9 6.66 4.10 4.50
CA THR A 9 6.50 3.25 3.32
C THR A 9 6.41 1.77 3.70
N SER A 10 7.19 1.31 4.67
CA SER A 10 7.13 -0.09 5.10
C SER A 10 5.78 -0.44 5.74
N LEU A 11 5.16 0.49 6.46
CA LEU A 11 3.79 0.31 6.99
C LEU A 11 2.75 0.18 5.87
N LEU A 12 2.82 1.04 4.84
CA LEU A 12 1.97 0.96 3.65
C LEU A 12 2.10 -0.38 2.93
N MET A 13 3.34 -0.81 2.67
CA MET A 13 3.62 -2.10 2.00
C MET A 13 3.22 -3.29 2.89
N GLY A 14 3.46 -3.21 4.19
CA GLY A 14 3.10 -4.25 5.16
C GLY A 14 1.59 -4.48 5.24
N LEU A 15 0.79 -3.41 5.17
CA LEU A 15 -0.67 -3.51 5.10
C LEU A 15 -1.13 -4.25 3.83
N THR A 16 -0.57 -3.92 2.67
CA THR A 16 -0.84 -4.59 1.39
C THR A 16 -0.47 -6.07 1.46
N ALA A 17 0.75 -6.39 1.89
CA ALA A 17 1.23 -7.77 1.99
C ALA A 17 0.36 -8.59 2.95
N THR A 18 0.03 -8.05 4.13
CA THR A 18 -0.79 -8.73 5.14
C THR A 18 -2.22 -8.99 4.65
N HIS A 19 -2.79 -8.06 3.88
CA HIS A 19 -4.12 -8.23 3.30
C HIS A 19 -4.14 -9.34 2.24
N PHE A 20 -3.21 -9.31 1.29
CA PHE A 20 -3.22 -10.24 0.16
C PHE A 20 -2.66 -11.62 0.49
N ALA A 21 -1.76 -11.75 1.46
CA ALA A 21 -1.27 -13.05 1.92
C ALA A 21 -2.39 -13.97 2.45
N LYS A 22 -3.52 -13.40 2.91
CA LYS A 22 -4.71 -14.17 3.32
C LYS A 22 -5.56 -14.66 2.15
N LYS A 23 -5.31 -14.17 0.94
CA LYS A 23 -6.13 -14.41 -0.25
C LYS A 23 -5.44 -15.29 -1.30
N GLY A 24 -4.13 -15.46 -1.19
CA GLY A 24 -3.33 -16.10 -2.23
C GLY A 24 -1.85 -15.84 -2.06
N ASN A 25 -1.06 -16.34 -3.01
CA ASN A 25 0.34 -15.96 -3.16
C ASN A 25 0.41 -14.56 -3.78
N VAL A 26 1.09 -13.63 -3.10
CA VAL A 26 1.19 -12.23 -3.52
C VAL A 26 2.63 -11.85 -3.87
N LEU A 27 2.79 -11.18 -5.01
CA LEU A 27 4.04 -10.58 -5.45
C LEU A 27 3.84 -9.07 -5.63
N GLY A 28 4.64 -8.27 -4.95
CA GLY A 28 4.73 -6.83 -5.20
C GLY A 28 5.46 -6.56 -6.51
N ILE A 29 4.80 -5.92 -7.47
CA ILE A 29 5.39 -5.58 -8.77
C ILE A 29 5.98 -4.18 -8.74
N ASN A 30 5.20 -3.20 -8.29
CA ASN A 30 5.62 -1.81 -8.25
C ASN A 30 4.97 -1.09 -7.07
N PHE A 31 5.73 -0.19 -6.45
CA PHE A 31 5.23 0.71 -5.42
C PHE A 31 5.90 2.07 -5.59
N SER A 32 5.11 3.13 -5.60
CA SER A 32 5.59 4.50 -5.53
C SER A 32 4.93 5.23 -4.37
N VAL A 33 5.67 6.18 -3.79
CA VAL A 33 5.17 7.03 -2.71
C VAL A 33 5.60 8.47 -2.94
N ASP A 34 4.69 9.40 -2.63
CA ASP A 34 4.96 10.82 -2.57
C ASP A 34 4.85 11.28 -1.12
N LEU A 35 5.95 11.78 -0.56
CA LEU A 35 6.01 12.30 0.80
C LEU A 35 5.56 13.78 0.81
N LEU A 36 4.26 14.00 0.82
CA LEU A 36 3.65 15.33 0.68
C LEU A 36 3.88 16.21 1.91
N ARG A 37 3.89 15.62 3.10
CA ARG A 37 4.04 16.31 4.40
C ARG A 37 4.79 15.41 5.39
N PRO A 38 5.52 15.99 6.37
CA PRO A 38 6.17 15.20 7.40
C PRO A 38 5.13 14.46 8.25
N VAL A 39 5.44 13.21 8.59
CA VAL A 39 4.71 12.42 9.60
C VAL A 39 5.50 12.53 10.90
N LEU A 40 4.88 13.02 11.97
CA LEU A 40 5.56 13.08 13.26
C LEU A 40 5.66 11.67 13.86
N ALA A 41 6.76 11.37 14.55
CA ALA A 41 7.01 10.04 15.11
C ALA A 41 5.93 9.58 16.13
N SER A 42 5.24 10.53 16.76
CA SER A 42 4.14 10.29 17.71
C SER A 42 2.75 10.52 17.10
N GLU A 43 2.67 10.80 15.80
CA GLU A 43 1.39 11.05 15.12
C GLU A 43 0.62 9.75 14.96
N THR A 44 -0.66 9.76 15.35
CA THR A 44 -1.59 8.71 14.94
C THR A 44 -2.01 8.97 13.49
N VAL A 45 -1.82 7.96 12.65
CA VAL A 45 -2.14 8.03 11.23
C VAL A 45 -3.15 6.96 10.84
N LEU A 46 -3.96 7.28 9.84
CA LEU A 46 -4.81 6.32 9.14
C LEU A 46 -4.11 5.90 7.84
N ILE A 47 -3.97 4.60 7.61
CA ILE A 47 -3.39 4.04 6.39
C ILE A 47 -4.48 3.29 5.65
N GLU A 48 -4.70 3.65 4.39
CA GLU A 48 -5.76 3.06 3.58
C GLU A 48 -5.25 2.72 2.17
N TRP A 49 -5.77 1.63 1.62
CA TRP A 49 -5.62 1.24 0.24
C TRP A 49 -7.00 1.04 -0.38
N SER A 50 -7.18 1.56 -1.59
CA SER A 50 -8.36 1.34 -2.44
C SER A 50 -7.93 0.60 -3.69
N VAL A 51 -8.63 -0.48 -4.03
CA VAL A 51 -8.43 -1.19 -5.29
C VAL A 51 -8.98 -0.33 -6.42
N SER A 52 -8.10 0.09 -7.34
CA SER A 52 -8.50 0.91 -8.50
C SER A 52 -8.78 0.06 -9.74
N SER A 53 -8.16 -1.12 -9.88
CA SER A 53 -8.39 -2.04 -10.99
C SER A 53 -7.99 -3.47 -10.65
N ILE A 54 -8.65 -4.44 -11.29
CA ILE A 54 -8.29 -5.86 -11.26
C ILE A 54 -8.32 -6.38 -12.69
N ALA A 55 -7.19 -6.92 -13.16
CA ALA A 55 -7.06 -7.51 -14.50
C ALA A 55 -6.57 -8.96 -14.41
N ALA A 56 -7.35 -9.90 -14.94
CA ALA A 56 -6.95 -11.30 -15.04
C ALA A 56 -5.82 -11.47 -16.07
N ARG A 57 -4.88 -12.39 -15.81
CA ARG A 57 -3.79 -12.71 -16.73
C ARG A 57 -4.06 -14.00 -17.50
N PRO A 58 -3.62 -14.12 -18.77
CA PRO A 58 -3.73 -15.36 -19.54
C PRO A 58 -3.02 -16.56 -18.89
N LYS A 59 -1.94 -16.31 -18.14
CA LYS A 59 -1.14 -17.34 -17.43
C LYS A 59 -1.63 -17.60 -15.99
N GLY A 60 -2.84 -17.16 -15.64
CA GLY A 60 -3.39 -17.26 -14.29
C GLY A 60 -3.01 -16.11 -13.37
N GLY A 61 -3.85 -15.92 -12.35
CA GLY A 61 -3.76 -14.82 -11.39
C GLY A 61 -4.34 -13.50 -11.89
N SER A 62 -4.23 -12.48 -11.05
CA SER A 62 -4.73 -11.14 -11.31
C SER A 62 -3.69 -10.08 -10.96
N ILE A 63 -3.52 -9.10 -11.85
CA ILE A 63 -2.86 -7.84 -11.53
C ILE A 63 -3.87 -6.95 -10.84
N ILE A 64 -3.51 -6.43 -9.67
CA ILE A 64 -4.35 -5.55 -8.87
C ILE A 64 -3.60 -4.23 -8.73
N GLU A 65 -4.26 -3.16 -9.16
CA GLU A 65 -3.79 -1.79 -9.00
C GLU A 65 -4.44 -1.18 -7.75
N LEU A 66 -3.65 -0.43 -6.98
CA LEU A 66 -4.01 0.12 -5.69
C LEU A 66 -3.66 1.61 -5.65
N GLN A 67 -4.59 2.41 -5.10
CA GLN A 67 -4.32 3.77 -4.65
C GLN A 67 -4.29 3.77 -3.13
N GLY A 68 -3.21 4.29 -2.55
CA GLY A 68 -2.98 4.28 -1.12
C GLY A 68 -2.75 5.66 -0.57
N CYS A 69 -3.05 5.85 0.70
CA CYS A 69 -2.66 7.07 1.40
C CYS A 69 -2.41 6.81 2.88
N MET A 70 -1.61 7.69 3.47
CA MET A 70 -1.45 7.86 4.91
C MET A 70 -1.92 9.27 5.28
N LYS A 71 -2.91 9.35 6.16
CA LYS A 71 -3.50 10.62 6.62
C LYS A 71 -3.18 10.85 8.10
N GLY A 72 -2.94 12.10 8.45
CA GLY A 72 -2.85 12.51 9.86
C GLY A 72 -4.23 12.59 10.51
N SER A 73 -4.27 12.92 11.80
CA SER A 73 -5.52 13.13 12.55
C SER A 73 -6.33 14.34 12.05
N ASP A 74 -5.73 15.22 11.25
CA ASP A 74 -6.37 16.34 10.57
C ASP A 74 -6.98 15.98 9.20
N ASP A 75 -7.07 14.67 8.88
CA ASP A 75 -7.53 14.10 7.61
C ASP A 75 -6.74 14.54 6.36
N ARG A 76 -5.63 15.26 6.54
CA ARG A 76 -4.78 15.67 5.41
C ARG A 76 -3.77 14.58 5.09
N THR A 77 -3.67 14.23 3.81
CA THR A 77 -2.69 13.26 3.30
C THR A 77 -1.27 13.71 3.59
N ARG A 78 -0.52 12.84 4.27
CA ARG A 78 0.92 12.96 4.52
C ARG A 78 1.73 12.24 3.45
N VAL A 79 1.31 11.01 3.12
CA VAL A 79 1.93 10.18 2.10
C VAL A 79 0.86 9.73 1.12
N LEU A 80 1.08 9.95 -0.17
CA LEU A 80 0.30 9.34 -1.24
C LEU A 80 1.06 8.10 -1.74
N ALA A 81 0.35 7.06 -2.16
CA ALA A 81 0.96 5.82 -2.62
C ALA A 81 0.22 5.22 -3.81
N HIS A 82 0.97 4.56 -4.69
CA HIS A 82 0.43 3.68 -5.71
C HIS A 82 1.08 2.31 -5.57
N GLY A 83 0.31 1.25 -5.78
CA GLY A 83 0.80 -0.12 -5.65
C GLY A 83 0.24 -1.01 -6.74
N THR A 84 1.09 -1.87 -7.28
CA THR A 84 0.71 -2.92 -8.23
C THR A 84 1.14 -4.25 -7.66
N VAL A 85 0.20 -5.19 -7.52
CA VAL A 85 0.49 -6.54 -7.04
C VAL A 85 -0.02 -7.59 -8.02
N LEU A 86 0.67 -8.72 -8.08
CA LEU A 86 0.16 -9.96 -8.68
C LEU A 86 -0.35 -10.85 -7.56
N LEU A 87 -1.60 -11.29 -7.69
CA LEU A 87 -2.21 -12.29 -6.81
C LEU A 87 -2.47 -13.57 -7.61
N THR A 88 -2.02 -14.71 -7.10
CA THR A 88 -2.36 -16.03 -7.64
C THR A 88 -3.03 -16.89 -6.58
N ALA A 89 -3.68 -17.98 -7.00
CA ALA A 89 -4.19 -18.97 -6.05
C ALA A 89 -3.04 -19.50 -5.17
N SER A 90 -3.35 -19.82 -3.91
CA SER A 90 -2.50 -20.63 -3.05
C SER A 90 -2.51 -22.06 -3.55
N GLU A 91 -1.35 -22.72 -3.54
CA GLU A 91 -1.22 -24.17 -3.78
C GLU A 91 -1.83 -24.99 -2.64
#